data_AF-A0A1W1XGE1-F1
#
_entry.id   AF-A0A1W1XGE1-F1
#
_cell.length_a   1.000
_cell.length_b   1.000
_cell.length_c   1.000
_cell.angle_alpha   90.00
_cell.angle_beta   90.00
_cell.angle_gamma   90.00
#
_symmetry.space_group_name_H-M   'P 1'
#
loop_
_entity.id
_entity.type
_entity.pdbx_description
1 polymer ?
#
loop_
_entity_poly.entity_id
_entity_poly.type
_entity_poly.pdbx_seq_one_letter_code
_entity_poly.pdbx_strand_id
1 'polypeptide(L)'
;MSIIIKAIKIAINTVIGLVLLITIAIFIIIKPGSNNINNSSGNVNTISSFHLNTNNIDYNKNATSTKLNIKASTINISNIERREILNRAKSMVEVKWTPKYNIVDKYGLYVFIKGKTYSGIPYSMDLDQASSANDFLSKITNSKMLYGNDCSGFVSAAWGISRQTTLTLLNGVKNGSNFDGKFVNEISWSDLQPGDALLTDNGKGEGHIMLYINSDNKNSDKLNVYEQNVQTLIPFEPLPLAREDVRSKRRLIKQGYIPIRLMQSGISQ
;
A
#
# COMPACT_ATOMS: atom_id res chain seq x y z
N MET A 1 -11.18 29.24 -40.45
CA MET A 1 -11.49 28.29 -39.35
C MET A 1 -13.00 28.28 -39.16
N SER A 2 -13.65 27.16 -39.46
CA SER A 2 -15.12 27.04 -39.64
C SER A 2 -15.91 27.47 -38.39
N ILE A 3 -17.00 28.22 -38.60
CA ILE A 3 -17.97 28.66 -37.57
C ILE A 3 -18.45 27.48 -36.70
N ILE A 4 -18.51 26.28 -37.29
CA ILE A 4 -18.91 25.03 -36.63
C ILE A 4 -17.92 24.65 -35.51
N ILE A 5 -16.62 24.87 -35.69
CA ILE A 5 -15.60 24.53 -34.69
C ILE A 5 -15.70 25.46 -33.47
N LYS A 6 -16.08 26.73 -33.68
CA LYS A 6 -16.31 27.68 -32.58
C LYS A 6 -17.56 27.32 -31.78
N ALA A 7 -18.65 26.92 -32.45
CA ALA A 7 -19.89 26.50 -31.79
C ALA A 7 -19.69 25.26 -30.91
N ILE A 8 -18.94 24.26 -31.40
CA ILE A 8 -18.62 23.04 -30.65
C ILE A 8 -17.80 23.35 -29.40
N LYS A 9 -16.78 24.22 -29.50
CA LYS A 9 -15.97 24.63 -28.34
C LYS A 9 -16.78 25.35 -27.27
N ILE A 10 -17.71 26.21 -27.67
CA ILE A 10 -18.58 26.93 -26.73
C ILE A 10 -19.50 25.94 -26.01
N ALA A 11 -20.10 24.99 -26.72
CA ALA A 11 -20.97 23.98 -26.11
C ALA A 11 -20.21 23.11 -25.09
N ILE A 12 -19.01 22.64 -25.44
CA ILE A 12 -18.17 21.83 -24.54
C ILE A 12 -17.81 22.62 -23.26
N ASN A 13 -17.38 23.88 -23.40
CA ASN A 13 -17.02 24.71 -22.25
C ASN A 13 -18.23 25.00 -21.35
N THR A 14 -19.42 25.11 -21.93
CA THR A 14 -20.66 25.35 -21.17
C THR A 14 -21.06 24.12 -20.36
N VAL A 15 -20.95 22.93 -20.94
CA VAL A 15 -21.22 21.66 -20.25
C VAL A 15 -20.21 21.42 -19.12
N ILE A 16 -18.92 21.68 -19.35
CA ILE A 16 -17.88 21.56 -18.31
C ILE A 16 -18.15 22.53 -17.15
N GLY A 17 -18.51 23.79 -17.46
CA GLY A 17 -18.85 24.78 -16.44
C GLY A 17 -20.06 24.37 -15.58
N LEU A 18 -21.09 23.78 -16.20
CA LEU A 18 -22.28 23.32 -15.49
C LEU A 18 -21.98 22.14 -14.53
N VAL A 19 -21.15 21.19 -14.96
CA VAL A 19 -20.74 20.05 -14.14
C VAL A 19 -19.94 20.51 -12.92
N LEU A 20 -19.05 21.51 -13.09
CA LEU A 20 -18.25 22.06 -12.00
C LEU A 20 -19.09 22.81 -10.95
N LEU A 21 -20.15 23.50 -11.37
CA LEU A 21 -21.08 24.18 -10.45
C LEU A 21 -21.90 23.19 -9.61
N ILE A 22 -22.31 22.06 -10.20
CA ILE A 22 -23.07 21.01 -9.49
C ILE A 22 -22.20 20.32 -8.44
N THR A 23 -20.93 20.04 -8.73
CA THR A 23 -20.02 19.40 -7.76
C THR A 23 -19.71 20.30 -6.57
N ILE A 24 -19.53 21.61 -6.80
CA ILE A 24 -19.34 22.59 -5.72
C ILE A 24 -20.60 22.71 -4.84
N ALA A 25 -21.79 22.72 -5.44
CA ALA A 25 -23.05 22.80 -4.70
C ALA A 25 -23.26 21.57 -3.78
N ILE A 26 -22.91 20.36 -4.24
CA ILE A 26 -22.97 19.14 -3.43
C ILE A 26 -22.01 19.21 -2.22
N PHE A 27 -20.83 19.80 -2.41
CA PHE A 27 -19.83 19.95 -1.34
C PHE A 27 -20.26 20.92 -0.23
N ILE A 28 -21.06 21.94 -0.56
CA ILE A 28 -21.54 22.94 0.41
C ILE A 28 -22.70 22.39 1.26
N ILE A 29 -23.51 21.48 0.71
CA ILE A 29 -24.70 20.94 1.39
C ILE A 29 -24.32 19.83 2.39
N ILE A 30 -23.21 19.13 2.19
CA ILE A 30 -22.77 18.06 3.09
C ILE A 30 -21.76 18.62 4.11
N LYS A 31 -22.26 19.29 5.16
CA LYS A 31 -21.48 19.49 6.39
C LYS A 31 -21.55 18.21 7.25
N PRO A 32 -20.42 17.57 7.60
CA PRO A 32 -20.46 16.45 8.54
C PRO A 32 -20.81 16.95 9.95
N GLY A 33 -21.88 16.38 10.51
CA GLY A 33 -22.30 16.63 11.89
C GLY A 33 -21.29 16.09 12.89
N SER A 34 -20.97 16.91 13.89
CA SER A 34 -20.15 16.56 15.05
C SER A 34 -20.90 15.54 15.91
N ASN A 35 -20.49 14.27 15.89
CA ASN A 35 -21.01 13.25 16.80
C ASN A 35 -20.02 13.00 17.94
N ASN A 36 -20.49 13.26 19.16
CA ASN A 36 -19.83 12.95 20.42
C ASN A 36 -19.57 11.45 20.57
N ILE A 37 -18.33 11.09 20.93
CA ILE A 37 -17.93 9.72 21.24
C ILE A 37 -18.17 9.49 22.73
N ASN A 38 -19.14 8.63 23.05
CA ASN A 38 -19.29 8.06 24.39
C ASN A 38 -18.39 6.83 24.52
N ASN A 39 -17.44 6.87 25.45
CA ASN A 39 -16.58 5.74 25.80
C ASN A 39 -17.37 4.66 26.54
N SER A 40 -17.45 3.45 25.98
CA SER A 40 -17.80 2.25 26.73
C SER A 40 -16.60 1.30 26.79
N SER A 41 -16.03 1.16 27.98
CA SER A 41 -15.01 0.16 28.34
C SER A 41 -15.62 -1.24 28.35
N GLY A 42 -15.20 -2.10 27.41
CA GLY A 42 -15.54 -3.52 27.36
C GLY A 42 -14.29 -4.39 27.54
N ASN A 43 -14.36 -5.31 28.52
CA ASN A 43 -13.33 -6.27 28.93
C ASN A 43 -12.74 -7.09 27.76
N VAL A 44 -11.41 -7.08 27.63
CA VAL A 44 -10.66 -7.99 26.75
C VAL A 44 -10.29 -9.23 27.56
N ASN A 45 -10.92 -10.36 27.25
CA ASN A 45 -10.51 -11.66 27.77
C ASN A 45 -9.14 -12.05 27.20
N THR A 46 -8.27 -12.50 28.09
CA THR A 46 -6.87 -12.88 27.87
C THR A 46 -6.74 -14.10 26.97
N ILE A 47 -5.92 -13.98 25.92
CA ILE A 47 -5.48 -15.10 25.07
C ILE A 47 -4.19 -15.67 25.69
N SER A 48 -4.19 -16.98 25.94
CA SER A 48 -3.07 -17.71 26.57
C SER A 48 -1.76 -17.60 25.79
N SER A 49 -0.66 -17.40 26.53
CA SER A 49 0.70 -17.30 26.01
C SER A 49 1.25 -18.65 25.54
N PHE A 50 1.88 -18.67 24.37
CA PHE A 50 2.67 -19.79 23.87
C PHE A 50 4.00 -19.90 24.64
N HIS A 51 4.33 -21.09 25.16
CA HIS A 51 5.64 -21.38 25.76
C HIS A 51 6.51 -22.18 24.79
N LEU A 52 7.73 -21.69 24.52
CA LEU A 52 8.77 -22.47 23.83
C LEU A 52 9.57 -23.30 24.86
N ASN A 53 9.75 -24.59 24.57
CA ASN A 53 10.57 -25.51 25.35
C ASN A 53 12.03 -25.40 24.90
N THR A 54 12.91 -24.86 25.75
CA THR A 54 14.30 -24.50 25.42
C THR A 54 15.32 -25.61 25.69
N ASN A 55 14.90 -26.86 25.83
CA ASN A 55 15.80 -27.94 26.29
C ASN A 55 16.81 -28.47 25.25
N ASN A 56 17.11 -27.75 24.16
CA ASN A 56 18.05 -28.23 23.13
C ASN A 56 18.96 -27.15 22.52
N ILE A 57 19.34 -26.12 23.29
CA ILE A 57 20.32 -25.12 22.81
C ILE A 57 21.64 -25.29 23.58
N ASP A 58 22.60 -25.97 22.95
CA ASP A 58 23.99 -26.04 23.43
C ASP A 58 24.68 -24.68 23.28
N TYR A 59 24.97 -24.03 24.41
CA TYR A 59 25.79 -22.82 24.45
C TYR A 59 27.28 -23.18 24.50
N ASN A 60 28.02 -22.85 23.45
CA ASN A 60 29.48 -22.93 23.45
C ASN A 60 30.07 -21.80 24.31
N LYS A 61 30.43 -22.12 25.56
CA LYS A 61 30.85 -21.19 26.61
C LYS A 61 32.35 -20.85 26.53
N ASN A 62 32.83 -20.28 25.42
CA ASN A 62 34.20 -19.78 25.30
C ASN A 62 34.34 -18.60 24.33
N ALA A 63 33.64 -17.48 24.59
CA ALA A 63 33.94 -16.21 23.94
C ALA A 63 34.20 -15.14 25.01
N THR A 64 35.49 -14.80 25.14
CA THR A 64 36.05 -13.81 26.05
C THR A 64 35.46 -12.43 25.79
N SER A 65 35.13 -11.72 26.87
CA SER A 65 34.48 -10.41 26.88
C SER A 65 35.34 -9.33 26.22
N THR A 66 35.11 -9.11 24.92
CA THR A 66 35.41 -7.82 24.28
C THR A 66 34.20 -6.93 24.49
N LYS A 67 34.43 -5.77 25.09
CA LYS A 67 33.43 -4.70 25.28
C LYS A 67 33.03 -4.20 23.88
N LEU A 68 32.01 -4.82 23.29
CA LEU A 68 31.41 -4.42 22.03
C LEU A 68 30.74 -3.07 22.24
N ASN A 69 31.26 -2.03 21.59
CA ASN A 69 30.52 -0.79 21.36
C ASN A 69 29.40 -1.11 20.37
N ILE A 70 28.25 -1.57 20.87
CA ILE A 70 27.07 -1.84 20.05
C ILE A 70 26.44 -0.50 19.68
N LYS A 71 26.88 0.09 18.55
CA LYS A 71 25.96 0.93 17.77
C LYS A 71 24.83 0.02 17.32
N ALA A 72 23.57 0.46 17.52
CA ALA A 72 22.37 -0.26 17.10
C ALA A 72 22.56 -0.83 15.67
N SER A 73 22.82 -2.13 15.57
CA SER A 73 23.03 -2.79 14.29
C SER A 73 21.67 -3.05 13.68
N THR A 74 21.31 -2.33 12.64
CA THR A 74 20.10 -2.58 11.87
C THR A 74 20.26 -3.93 11.16
N ILE A 75 19.42 -4.91 11.51
CA ILE A 75 19.51 -6.27 10.92
C ILE A 75 18.67 -6.30 9.64
N ASN A 76 19.29 -6.75 8.55
CA ASN A 76 18.62 -6.95 7.27
C ASN A 76 17.56 -8.06 7.42
N ILE A 77 16.38 -7.87 6.82
CA ILE A 77 15.31 -8.88 6.86
C ILE A 77 15.76 -10.20 6.25
N SER A 78 15.37 -11.30 6.87
CA SER A 78 15.78 -12.64 6.43
C SER A 78 15.08 -13.05 5.13
N ASN A 79 15.60 -14.06 4.43
CA ASN A 79 14.93 -14.63 3.24
C ASN A 79 13.54 -15.18 3.55
N ILE A 80 13.32 -15.66 4.79
CA ILE A 80 12.02 -16.16 5.24
C ILE A 80 11.03 -14.99 5.32
N GLU A 81 11.42 -13.88 5.94
CA GLU A 81 10.59 -12.68 6.07
C GLU A 81 10.27 -12.06 4.71
N ARG A 82 11.24 -12.02 3.79
CA ARG A 82 11.01 -11.57 2.41
C ARG A 82 9.94 -12.40 1.72
N ARG A 83 9.99 -13.73 1.88
CA ARG A 83 8.99 -14.63 1.33
C ARG A 83 7.62 -14.41 1.97
N GLU A 84 7.54 -14.18 3.27
CA GLU A 84 6.28 -13.86 3.95
C GLU A 84 5.69 -12.53 3.45
N ILE A 85 6.51 -11.51 3.25
CA ILE A 85 6.11 -10.23 2.67
C ILE A 85 5.46 -10.44 1.29
N LEU A 86 6.15 -11.19 0.42
CA LEU A 86 5.65 -11.49 -0.92
C LEU A 86 4.40 -12.35 -0.90
N ASN A 87 4.30 -13.32 0.02
CA ASN A 87 3.10 -14.16 0.17
C ASN A 87 1.89 -13.32 0.57
N ARG A 88 2.05 -12.37 1.49
CA ARG A 88 0.98 -11.42 1.86
C ARG A 88 0.57 -10.57 0.66
N ALA A 89 1.53 -9.96 -0.03
CA ALA A 89 1.26 -9.16 -1.23
C ALA A 89 0.54 -9.95 -2.32
N LYS A 90 1.04 -11.16 -2.63
CA LYS A 90 0.45 -12.07 -3.59
C LYS A 90 -0.99 -12.45 -3.22
N SER A 91 -1.27 -12.75 -1.96
CA SER A 91 -2.63 -13.06 -1.52
C SER A 91 -3.59 -11.88 -1.73
N MET A 92 -3.14 -10.64 -1.55
CA MET A 92 -3.93 -9.44 -1.84
C MET A 92 -4.15 -9.19 -3.33
N VAL A 93 -3.26 -9.68 -4.20
CA VAL A 93 -3.39 -9.58 -5.67
C VAL A 93 -4.26 -10.70 -6.25
N GLU A 94 -4.18 -11.90 -5.67
CA GLU A 94 -4.88 -13.10 -6.18
C GLU A 94 -6.24 -13.34 -5.50
N VAL A 95 -6.61 -12.54 -4.50
CA VAL A 95 -7.90 -12.68 -3.81
C VAL A 95 -9.05 -12.51 -4.79
N LYS A 96 -9.92 -13.53 -4.86
CA LYS A 96 -11.12 -13.50 -5.70
C LYS A 96 -12.32 -13.08 -4.89
N TRP A 97 -13.12 -12.17 -5.44
CA TRP A 97 -14.33 -11.69 -4.79
C TRP A 97 -15.38 -11.30 -5.83
N THR A 98 -16.64 -11.40 -5.43
CA THR A 98 -17.80 -11.09 -6.28
C THR A 98 -18.71 -10.14 -5.50
N PRO A 99 -18.91 -8.89 -5.95
CA PRO A 99 -19.72 -7.94 -5.20
C PRO A 99 -21.19 -8.33 -5.29
N LYS A 100 -21.87 -8.25 -4.14
CA LYS A 100 -23.32 -8.49 -4.03
C LYS A 100 -24.17 -7.36 -4.61
N TYR A 101 -23.60 -6.16 -4.67
CA TYR A 101 -24.21 -4.94 -5.19
C TYR A 101 -23.29 -4.30 -6.22
N ASN A 102 -23.79 -3.36 -7.03
CA ASN A 102 -22.89 -2.48 -7.75
C ASN A 102 -22.19 -1.59 -6.72
N ILE A 103 -20.86 -1.59 -6.72
CA ILE A 103 -20.06 -0.78 -5.80
C ILE A 103 -19.32 0.27 -6.63
N VAL A 104 -19.59 1.53 -6.33
CA VAL A 104 -18.91 2.67 -6.97
C VAL A 104 -17.68 3.00 -6.14
N ASP A 105 -16.56 3.29 -6.80
CA ASP A 105 -15.40 3.83 -6.09
C ASP A 105 -15.69 5.25 -5.55
N LYS A 106 -14.84 5.70 -4.62
CA LYS A 106 -15.04 6.98 -3.93
C LYS A 106 -15.15 8.19 -4.87
N TYR A 107 -14.50 8.12 -6.03
CA TYR A 107 -14.43 9.21 -7.00
C TYR A 107 -15.47 9.08 -8.13
N GLY A 108 -16.29 8.02 -8.13
CA GLY A 108 -17.26 7.79 -9.19
C GLY A 108 -16.63 7.45 -10.54
N LEU A 109 -15.34 7.07 -10.56
CA LEU A 109 -14.59 6.74 -11.76
C LEU A 109 -14.89 5.31 -12.20
N TYR A 110 -15.01 4.37 -11.27
CA TYR A 110 -15.20 2.95 -11.61
C TYR A 110 -16.35 2.32 -10.84
N VAL A 111 -17.09 1.41 -11.50
CA VAL A 111 -18.17 0.62 -10.89
C VAL A 111 -17.81 -0.86 -10.94
N PHE A 112 -17.63 -1.46 -9.76
CA PHE A 112 -17.56 -2.91 -9.60
C PHE A 112 -18.98 -3.48 -9.73
N ILE A 113 -19.24 -4.09 -10.90
CA ILE A 113 -20.53 -4.64 -11.28
C ILE A 113 -20.90 -5.86 -10.42
N LYS A 114 -22.13 -5.86 -9.88
CA LYS A 114 -22.75 -6.96 -9.16
C LYS A 114 -22.60 -8.28 -9.91
N GLY A 115 -22.21 -9.34 -9.20
CA GLY A 115 -22.14 -10.70 -9.76
C GLY A 115 -20.92 -10.97 -10.66
N LYS A 116 -20.12 -9.95 -11.01
CA LYS A 116 -18.85 -10.15 -11.71
C LYS A 116 -17.74 -10.46 -10.71
N THR A 117 -17.00 -11.54 -10.94
CA THR A 117 -15.84 -11.89 -10.11
C THR A 117 -14.61 -11.09 -10.52
N TYR A 118 -13.91 -10.52 -9.55
CA TYR A 118 -12.65 -9.79 -9.71
C TYR A 118 -11.52 -10.53 -9.00
N SER A 119 -10.28 -10.26 -9.40
CA SER A 119 -9.07 -10.70 -8.71
C SER A 119 -8.29 -9.48 -8.24
N GLY A 120 -7.93 -9.46 -6.97
CA GLY A 120 -7.19 -8.37 -6.32
C GLY A 120 -8.07 -7.51 -5.42
N ILE A 121 -7.47 -6.96 -4.36
CA ILE A 121 -8.11 -5.95 -3.50
C ILE A 121 -8.27 -4.65 -4.30
N PRO A 122 -9.46 -4.03 -4.31
CA PRO A 122 -9.68 -2.78 -5.01
C PRO A 122 -8.90 -1.63 -4.39
N TYR A 123 -8.50 -0.68 -5.22
CA TYR A 123 -7.89 0.56 -4.76
C TYR A 123 -8.90 1.39 -3.96
N SER A 124 -8.55 1.79 -2.73
CA SER A 124 -9.34 2.72 -1.92
C SER A 124 -8.44 3.60 -1.05
N MET A 125 -8.75 4.91 -1.02
CA MET A 125 -8.12 5.91 -0.14
C MET A 125 -9.03 6.28 1.04
N ASP A 126 -9.86 5.34 1.49
CA ASP A 126 -10.62 5.53 2.73
C ASP A 126 -9.73 5.41 3.97
N LEU A 127 -10.22 5.90 5.11
CA LEU A 127 -9.49 5.88 6.38
C LEU A 127 -9.33 4.45 6.91
N ASP A 128 -10.38 3.63 6.84
CA ASP A 128 -10.29 2.20 7.12
C ASP A 128 -9.89 1.47 5.83
N GLN A 129 -8.73 0.82 5.87
CA GLN A 129 -8.15 0.12 4.72
C GLN A 129 -7.91 -1.35 5.06
N ALA A 130 -8.00 -2.19 4.03
CA ALA A 130 -7.71 -3.61 4.12
C ALA A 130 -6.24 -3.85 4.50
N SER A 131 -6.03 -4.52 5.61
CA SER A 131 -4.71 -4.93 6.13
C SER A 131 -4.25 -6.30 5.61
N SER A 132 -5.15 -7.07 5.00
CA SER A 132 -4.87 -8.37 4.40
C SER A 132 -6.01 -8.81 3.47
N ALA A 133 -5.78 -9.89 2.70
CA ALA A 133 -6.84 -10.52 1.89
C ALA A 133 -8.01 -11.04 2.75
N ASN A 134 -7.73 -11.59 3.93
CA ASN A 134 -8.77 -12.11 4.83
C ASN A 134 -9.61 -10.98 5.44
N ASP A 135 -8.96 -9.91 5.90
CA ASP A 135 -9.62 -8.70 6.39
C ASP A 135 -10.54 -8.10 5.31
N PHE A 136 -10.02 -7.98 4.08
CA PHE A 136 -10.81 -7.57 2.91
C PHE A 136 -12.05 -8.45 2.68
N LEU A 137 -11.88 -9.77 2.58
CA LEU A 137 -13.00 -10.69 2.33
C LEU A 137 -14.07 -10.64 3.42
N SER A 138 -13.66 -10.47 4.68
CA SER A 138 -14.56 -10.39 5.83
C SER A 138 -15.52 -9.20 5.76
N LYS A 139 -15.09 -8.10 5.13
CA LYS A 139 -15.85 -6.84 5.04
C LYS A 139 -16.55 -6.65 3.69
N ILE A 140 -15.93 -7.04 2.57
CA ILE A 140 -16.46 -6.71 1.23
C ILE A 140 -17.67 -7.55 0.82
N THR A 141 -17.75 -8.81 1.24
CA THR A 141 -18.67 -9.83 0.68
C THR A 141 -20.15 -9.41 0.74
N ASN A 142 -20.54 -8.61 1.74
CA ASN A 142 -21.91 -8.10 1.90
C ASN A 142 -21.99 -6.57 1.93
N SER A 143 -20.90 -5.87 1.61
CA SER A 143 -20.85 -4.41 1.66
C SER A 143 -21.45 -3.77 0.40
N LYS A 144 -22.08 -2.60 0.59
CA LYS A 144 -22.45 -1.67 -0.49
C LYS A 144 -21.38 -0.60 -0.73
N MET A 145 -20.45 -0.47 0.21
CA MET A 145 -19.33 0.48 0.16
C MET A 145 -18.06 -0.25 -0.26
N LEU A 146 -17.23 0.42 -1.06
CA LEU A 146 -15.93 -0.11 -1.41
C LEU A 146 -15.07 -0.25 -0.15
N TYR A 147 -14.36 -1.36 -0.05
CA TYR A 147 -13.38 -1.60 1.00
C TYR A 147 -12.13 -2.15 0.34
N GLY A 148 -10.97 -1.58 0.65
CA GLY A 148 -9.72 -1.90 -0.03
C GLY A 148 -8.55 -1.17 0.60
N ASN A 149 -7.45 -1.03 -0.12
CA ASN A 149 -6.28 -0.29 0.33
C ASN A 149 -5.72 0.57 -0.81
N ASP A 150 -4.84 1.51 -0.48
CA ASP A 150 -4.12 2.33 -1.45
C ASP A 150 -2.66 1.87 -1.62
N CYS A 151 -1.89 2.58 -2.44
CA CYS A 151 -0.51 2.21 -2.75
C CYS A 151 0.35 1.93 -1.50
N SER A 152 0.33 2.85 -0.52
CA SER A 152 1.12 2.68 0.69
C SER A 152 0.46 1.75 1.70
N GLY A 153 -0.86 1.68 1.75
CA GLY A 153 -1.58 0.70 2.57
C GLY A 153 -1.32 -0.73 2.14
N PHE A 154 -1.25 -1.00 0.84
CA PHE A 154 -0.84 -2.28 0.28
C PHE A 154 0.57 -2.66 0.73
N VAL A 155 1.54 -1.74 0.64
CA VAL A 155 2.91 -2.02 1.05
C VAL A 155 3.03 -2.19 2.56
N SER A 156 2.35 -1.38 3.37
CA SER A 156 2.28 -1.56 4.83
C SER A 156 1.70 -2.93 5.20
N ALA A 157 0.59 -3.33 4.58
CA ALA A 157 -0.02 -4.65 4.77
C ALA A 157 0.92 -5.79 4.36
N ALA A 158 1.60 -5.67 3.22
CA ALA A 158 2.59 -6.65 2.76
C ALA A 158 3.78 -6.74 3.73
N TRP A 159 4.22 -5.63 4.30
CA TRP A 159 5.26 -5.56 5.32
C TRP A 159 4.80 -6.00 6.72
N GLY A 160 3.50 -6.08 6.95
CA GLY A 160 2.94 -6.45 8.25
C GLY A 160 3.17 -5.38 9.30
N ILE A 161 3.13 -4.13 8.87
CA ILE A 161 3.19 -2.97 9.75
C ILE A 161 1.87 -2.21 9.68
N SER A 162 1.61 -1.41 10.70
CA SER A 162 0.52 -0.46 10.77
C SER A 162 0.53 0.47 9.55
N ARG A 163 -0.66 0.87 9.12
CA ARG A 163 -0.88 1.65 7.89
C ARG A 163 -0.06 2.94 7.90
N GLN A 164 0.87 3.05 6.94
CA GLN A 164 1.66 4.24 6.67
C GLN A 164 1.24 4.93 5.37
N THR A 165 1.43 6.24 5.27
CA THR A 165 1.30 6.97 4.00
C THR A 165 2.65 6.96 3.28
N THR A 166 2.65 7.23 1.97
CA THR A 166 3.90 7.40 1.22
C THR A 166 4.79 8.49 1.84
N LEU A 167 4.18 9.59 2.32
CA LEU A 167 4.90 10.66 3.01
C LEU A 167 5.49 10.20 4.35
N THR A 168 4.76 9.43 5.16
CA THR A 168 5.31 8.95 6.44
C THR A 168 6.45 7.95 6.21
N LEU A 169 6.38 7.12 5.17
CA LEU A 169 7.48 6.24 4.78
C LEU A 169 8.70 7.03 4.29
N LEU A 170 8.52 8.06 3.45
CA LEU A 170 9.62 8.94 3.02
C LEU A 170 10.26 9.65 4.21
N ASN A 171 9.46 10.15 5.15
CA ASN A 171 9.98 10.76 6.38
C ASN A 171 10.70 9.73 7.26
N GLY A 172 10.22 8.49 7.28
CA GLY A 172 10.86 7.37 7.96
C GLY A 172 12.27 7.09 7.43
N VAL A 173 12.44 7.12 6.11
CA VAL A 173 13.76 7.02 5.44
C VAL A 173 14.69 8.16 5.86
N LYS A 174 14.19 9.40 5.91
CA LYS A 174 15.01 10.58 6.21
C LYS A 174 15.40 10.68 7.69
N ASN A 175 14.49 10.29 8.58
CA ASN A 175 14.59 10.57 10.01
C ASN A 175 14.78 9.31 10.87
N GLY A 176 14.77 8.11 10.27
CA GLY A 176 14.88 6.84 11.00
C GLY A 176 13.66 6.55 11.89
N SER A 177 12.44 6.79 11.39
CA SER A 177 11.21 6.56 12.17
C SER A 177 10.92 5.08 12.39
N ASN A 178 10.41 4.75 13.57
CA ASN A 178 10.01 3.39 13.94
C ASN A 178 8.56 3.11 13.54
N PHE A 179 8.33 1.96 12.92
CA PHE A 179 7.03 1.42 12.56
C PHE A 179 6.91 0.01 13.13
N ASP A 180 6.18 -0.15 14.22
CA ASP A 180 5.97 -1.43 14.91
C ASP A 180 7.27 -2.19 15.22
N GLY A 181 8.28 -1.48 15.74
CA GLY A 181 9.59 -2.08 16.06
C GLY A 181 10.52 -2.23 14.85
N LYS A 182 10.13 -1.77 13.67
CA LYS A 182 10.91 -1.83 12.42
C LYS A 182 11.27 -0.43 11.93
N PHE A 183 12.26 -0.33 11.05
CA PHE A 183 12.69 0.92 10.42
C PHE A 183 12.69 0.78 8.91
N VAL A 184 12.63 1.90 8.19
CA VAL A 184 12.74 1.90 6.73
C VAL A 184 13.96 2.71 6.33
N ASN A 185 14.84 2.12 5.51
CA ASN A 185 16.04 2.78 5.01
C ASN A 185 16.01 2.83 3.48
N GLU A 186 16.58 3.90 2.91
CA GLU A 186 16.95 3.91 1.49
C GLU A 186 18.09 2.92 1.25
N ILE A 187 18.01 2.19 0.13
CA ILE A 187 19.05 1.26 -0.31
C ILE A 187 19.47 1.61 -1.74
N SER A 188 20.64 1.12 -2.14
CA SER A 188 21.07 1.29 -3.53
C SER A 188 20.22 0.42 -4.48
N TRP A 189 20.09 0.86 -5.74
CA TRP A 189 19.45 0.07 -6.79
C TRP A 189 20.13 -1.26 -7.10
N SER A 190 21.39 -1.43 -6.71
CA SER A 190 22.14 -2.69 -6.80
C SER A 190 21.85 -3.63 -5.64
N ASP A 191 21.39 -3.11 -4.50
CA ASP A 191 21.05 -3.92 -3.32
C ASP A 191 19.60 -4.40 -3.31
N LEU A 192 18.81 -3.98 -4.29
CA LEU A 192 17.37 -4.26 -4.38
C LEU A 192 17.10 -5.77 -4.36
N GLN A 193 16.28 -6.20 -3.41
CA GLN A 193 15.93 -7.60 -3.16
C GLN A 193 14.41 -7.78 -3.07
N PRO A 194 13.88 -8.97 -3.42
CA PRO A 194 12.46 -9.27 -3.31
C PRO A 194 11.88 -8.88 -1.94
N GLY A 195 10.74 -8.20 -1.93
CA GLY A 195 10.08 -7.68 -0.71
C GLY A 195 10.54 -6.29 -0.27
N ASP A 196 11.54 -5.70 -0.92
CA ASP A 196 11.81 -4.25 -0.85
C ASP A 196 10.71 -3.46 -1.59
N ALA A 197 10.67 -2.13 -1.42
CA ALA A 197 9.71 -1.28 -2.11
C ALA A 197 10.41 -0.19 -2.93
N LEU A 198 9.70 0.34 -3.93
CA LEU A 198 10.12 1.48 -4.74
C LEU A 198 9.19 2.64 -4.40
N LEU A 199 9.73 3.70 -3.82
CA LEU A 199 8.98 4.84 -3.31
C LEU A 199 9.34 6.12 -4.07
N THR A 200 8.35 6.95 -4.38
CA THR A 200 8.55 8.35 -4.77
C THR A 200 7.53 9.21 -4.04
N ASP A 201 7.92 10.40 -3.57
CA ASP A 201 6.99 11.40 -3.03
C ASP A 201 7.64 12.77 -3.13
N ASN A 202 6.85 13.79 -3.47
CA ASN A 202 7.33 15.17 -3.62
C ASN A 202 7.42 15.95 -2.29
N GLY A 203 7.26 15.26 -1.15
CA GLY A 203 7.24 15.86 0.19
C GLY A 203 5.88 16.46 0.57
N LYS A 204 4.86 16.33 -0.29
CA LYS A 204 3.50 16.84 -0.06
C LYS A 204 2.46 15.73 0.05
N GLY A 205 2.88 14.46 0.05
CA GLY A 205 1.97 13.31 0.07
C GLY A 205 1.38 12.96 -1.30
N GLU A 206 1.90 13.56 -2.37
CA GLU A 206 1.54 13.22 -3.75
C GLU A 206 2.55 12.21 -4.31
N GLY A 207 2.74 11.13 -3.57
CA GLY A 207 3.69 10.07 -3.89
C GLY A 207 3.05 8.79 -4.40
N HIS A 208 3.90 7.84 -4.73
CA HIS A 208 3.52 6.48 -5.07
C HIS A 208 4.54 5.48 -4.54
N ILE A 209 4.07 4.30 -4.18
CA ILE A 209 4.90 3.20 -3.71
C ILE A 209 4.40 1.88 -4.25
N MET A 210 5.34 0.99 -4.59
CA MET A 210 5.08 -0.35 -5.10
C MET A 210 6.06 -1.35 -4.47
N LEU A 211 5.67 -2.61 -4.36
CA LEU A 211 6.50 -3.68 -3.79
C LEU A 211 7.27 -4.40 -4.90
N TYR A 212 8.59 -4.53 -4.75
CA TYR A 212 9.45 -5.21 -5.71
C TYR A 212 9.42 -6.73 -5.55
N ILE A 213 9.20 -7.45 -6.64
CA ILE A 213 9.18 -8.92 -6.70
C ILE A 213 10.54 -9.45 -7.15
N ASN A 214 10.93 -9.14 -8.38
CA ASN A 214 12.21 -9.54 -8.98
C ASN A 214 12.46 -8.74 -10.28
N SER A 215 13.65 -8.91 -10.85
CA SER A 215 13.95 -8.44 -12.20
C SER A 215 13.70 -9.57 -13.20
N ASP A 216 13.29 -9.24 -14.41
CA ASP A 216 13.22 -10.18 -15.53
C ASP A 216 14.62 -10.75 -15.80
N ASN A 217 14.68 -12.08 -15.98
CA ASN A 217 15.93 -12.82 -16.13
C ASN A 217 16.68 -12.51 -17.44
N LYS A 218 16.00 -11.94 -18.44
CA LYS A 218 16.57 -11.57 -19.74
C LYS A 218 16.80 -10.06 -19.87
N ASN A 219 16.12 -9.26 -19.05
CA ASN A 219 16.25 -7.81 -19.08
C ASN A 219 16.14 -7.20 -17.69
N SER A 220 17.28 -6.86 -17.09
CA SER A 220 17.36 -6.23 -15.76
C SER A 220 16.74 -4.83 -15.66
N ASP A 221 16.34 -4.22 -16.79
CA ASP A 221 15.52 -3.01 -16.77
C ASP A 221 14.05 -3.30 -16.48
N LYS A 222 13.56 -4.52 -16.70
CA LYS A 222 12.18 -4.90 -16.39
C LYS A 222 12.09 -5.42 -14.96
N LEU A 223 11.39 -4.68 -14.12
CA LEU A 223 11.13 -5.04 -12.74
C LEU A 223 9.67 -5.49 -12.61
N ASN A 224 9.46 -6.70 -12.10
CA ASN A 224 8.13 -7.16 -11.72
C ASN A 224 7.81 -6.61 -10.33
N VAL A 225 6.62 -6.03 -10.19
CA VAL A 225 6.18 -5.36 -8.97
C VAL A 225 4.73 -5.73 -8.65
N TYR A 226 4.39 -5.69 -7.37
CA TYR A 226 3.00 -5.60 -6.94
C TYR A 226 2.65 -4.15 -6.64
N GLU A 227 1.54 -3.68 -7.18
CA GLU A 227 1.14 -2.29 -7.04
C GLU A 227 -0.37 -2.08 -6.98
N GLN A 228 -0.70 -0.88 -6.51
CA GLN A 228 -2.05 -0.34 -6.46
C GLN A 228 -2.01 1.13 -6.85
N ASN A 229 -2.82 1.54 -7.81
CA ASN A 229 -2.90 2.93 -8.24
C ASN A 229 -4.33 3.29 -8.61
N VAL A 230 -4.69 4.57 -8.41
CA VAL A 230 -5.84 5.16 -9.09
C VAL A 230 -5.60 5.13 -10.59
N GLN A 231 -6.69 4.98 -11.35
CA GLN A 231 -6.63 5.15 -12.78
C GLN A 231 -7.32 6.41 -13.21
N THR A 232 -6.69 7.05 -14.19
CA THR A 232 -7.03 8.38 -14.65
C THR A 232 -7.57 8.39 -16.08
N LEU A 233 -7.65 7.25 -16.78
CA LEU A 233 -8.02 7.19 -18.20
C LEU A 233 -8.96 6.02 -18.52
N ILE A 234 -9.94 6.29 -19.39
CA ILE A 234 -10.96 5.35 -19.90
C ILE A 234 -10.51 4.86 -21.30
N PRO A 235 -10.66 3.56 -21.65
CA PRO A 235 -11.16 2.46 -20.82
C PRO A 235 -10.20 2.15 -19.68
N PHE A 236 -10.75 1.80 -18.51
CA PHE A 236 -9.99 1.45 -17.30
C PHE A 236 -9.23 0.15 -17.54
N GLU A 237 -8.06 0.27 -18.16
CA GLU A 237 -7.04 -0.77 -18.30
C GLU A 237 -5.73 -0.20 -17.73
N PRO A 238 -5.14 -0.81 -16.68
CA PRO A 238 -5.58 -2.05 -15.99
C PRO A 238 -6.90 -1.88 -15.21
N LEU A 239 -7.35 -2.77 -14.33
CA LEU A 239 -8.46 -2.44 -13.39
C LEU A 239 -7.91 -1.76 -12.12
N PRO A 240 -8.70 -0.95 -11.37
CA PRO A 240 -8.26 -0.32 -10.12
C PRO A 240 -8.23 -1.35 -8.97
N LEU A 241 -7.45 -2.41 -9.18
CA LEU A 241 -7.25 -3.55 -8.30
C LEU A 241 -5.74 -3.71 -8.06
N ALA A 242 -5.40 -4.29 -6.92
CA ALA A 242 -4.05 -4.78 -6.65
C ALA A 242 -3.67 -5.79 -7.74
N ARG A 243 -2.49 -5.61 -8.32
CA ARG A 243 -2.04 -6.39 -9.48
C ARG A 243 -0.53 -6.59 -9.47
N GLU A 244 -0.10 -7.55 -10.26
CA GLU A 244 1.26 -7.64 -10.76
C GLU A 244 1.41 -6.74 -11.99
N ASP A 245 2.51 -6.01 -12.08
CA ASP A 245 2.83 -5.14 -13.21
C ASP A 245 4.34 -5.20 -13.51
N VAL A 246 4.73 -4.72 -14.69
CA VAL A 246 6.12 -4.65 -15.13
C VAL A 246 6.53 -3.18 -15.33
N ARG A 247 7.53 -2.74 -14.57
CA ARG A 247 8.06 -1.38 -14.62
C ARG A 247 9.47 -1.34 -15.21
N SER A 248 9.80 -0.25 -15.90
CA SER A 248 11.16 0.00 -16.39
C SER A 248 11.98 0.70 -15.32
N LYS A 249 13.05 0.05 -14.84
CA LYS A 249 14.00 0.60 -13.85
C LYS A 249 14.50 1.98 -14.26
N ARG A 250 14.93 2.15 -15.51
CA ARG A 250 15.39 3.45 -16.02
C ARG A 250 14.31 4.53 -15.96
N ARG A 251 13.05 4.18 -16.26
CA ARG A 251 11.93 5.13 -16.14
C ARG A 251 11.66 5.49 -14.68
N LEU A 252 11.67 4.52 -13.77
CA LEU A 252 11.47 4.75 -12.34
C LEU A 252 12.56 5.66 -11.77
N ILE A 253 13.83 5.44 -12.12
CA ILE A 253 14.95 6.32 -11.74
C ILE A 253 14.69 7.74 -12.24
N LYS A 254 14.31 7.90 -13.52
CA LYS A 254 14.01 9.22 -14.09
C LYS A 254 12.82 9.91 -13.42
N GLN A 255 11.87 9.14 -12.90
CA GLN A 255 10.70 9.62 -12.16
C GLN A 255 11.00 9.92 -10.68
N GLY A 256 12.23 9.68 -10.21
CA GLY A 256 12.61 9.96 -8.83
C GLY A 256 12.15 8.88 -7.84
N TYR A 257 11.95 7.64 -8.28
CA TYR A 257 11.79 6.53 -7.34
C TYR A 257 13.12 6.20 -6.66
N ILE A 258 13.04 5.94 -5.36
CA ILE A 258 14.12 5.41 -4.54
C ILE A 258 13.77 3.99 -4.05
N PRO A 259 14.73 3.05 -4.07
CA PRO A 259 14.59 1.78 -3.39
C PRO A 259 14.61 1.95 -1.87
N ILE A 260 13.66 1.32 -1.17
CA ILE A 260 13.59 1.34 0.28
C ILE A 260 13.39 -0.07 0.83
N ARG A 261 13.90 -0.29 2.04
CA ARG A 261 13.86 -1.59 2.72
C ARG A 261 13.37 -1.44 4.14
N LEU A 262 12.42 -2.28 4.52
CA LEU A 262 12.06 -2.51 5.91
C LEU A 262 13.17 -3.32 6.60
N MET A 263 13.64 -2.86 7.74
CA MET A 263 14.68 -3.49 8.54
C MET A 263 14.21 -3.69 9.98
N GLN A 264 14.79 -4.66 10.68
CA GLN A 264 14.47 -4.90 12.08
C GLN A 264 15.41 -4.12 12.99
N SER A 265 14.84 -3.62 14.10
CA SER A 265 15.65 -3.17 15.23
C SER A 265 16.45 -4.35 15.76
N GLY A 266 17.78 -4.28 15.78
CA GLY A 266 18.58 -5.25 16.49
C GLY A 266 18.18 -5.24 17.97
N ILE A 267 17.87 -6.40 18.55
CA ILE A 267 17.68 -6.53 19.99
C ILE A 267 19.04 -6.24 20.63
N SER A 268 19.15 -5.09 21.30
CA SER A 268 20.17 -4.86 22.31
C SER A 268 19.87 -5.82 23.46
N GLN A 269 20.58 -6.95 23.55
CA GLN A 269 20.65 -7.73 24.78
C GLN A 269 21.57 -7.03 25.77
#